data_AF-A0A397IN22-F1
#
_entry.id   AF-A0A397IN22-F1
#
_cell.length_a   1.000
_cell.length_b   1.000
_cell.length_c   1.000
_cell.angle_alpha   90.00
_cell.angle_beta   90.00
_cell.angle_gamma   90.00
#
_symmetry.space_group_name_H-M   'P 1'
#
loop_
_entity.id
_entity.type
_entity.pdbx_description
1 polymer ?
#
loop_
_entity_poly.entity_id
_entity_poly.type
_entity_poly.pdbx_seq_one_letter_code
_entity_poly.pdbx_strand_id
1 'polypeptide(L)'
;MGVFTRTGGSISGYALIGGIFAGTESVVANIRKTDDWINGACAGCAAGLVAGIRAHSFPLALGACLGIGTAMSVYDWTGKNKGIFVGNRDKKNWSEVLLKKEKEE
;
A
#
# COMPACT_ATOMS: atom_id res chain seq x y z
N MET A 1 32.71 -3.50 -4.84
CA MET A 1 32.24 -2.14 -5.20
C MET A 1 31.37 -2.26 -6.44
N GLY A 2 30.04 -2.08 -6.35
CA GLY A 2 29.18 -2.21 -7.52
C GLY A 2 27.68 -2.38 -7.25
N VAL A 3 27.28 -2.71 -6.02
CA VAL A 3 25.85 -2.92 -5.69
C VAL A 3 25.05 -1.63 -5.79
N PHE A 4 25.61 -0.49 -5.38
CA PHE A 4 24.90 0.79 -5.48
C PHE A 4 24.96 1.42 -6.88
N THR A 5 26.07 1.25 -7.61
CA THR A 5 26.25 1.83 -8.95
C THR A 5 25.63 0.99 -10.08
N ARG A 6 25.56 -0.35 -9.95
CA ARG A 6 24.92 -1.23 -10.93
C ARG A 6 23.44 -1.50 -10.63
N THR A 7 23.09 -1.59 -9.34
CA THR A 7 21.75 -1.96 -8.89
C THR A 7 20.95 -0.78 -8.33
N GLY A 8 21.55 0.41 -8.22
CA GLY A 8 20.88 1.60 -7.66
C GLY A 8 19.60 1.99 -8.38
N GLY A 9 19.54 1.81 -9.70
CA GLY A 9 18.36 2.16 -10.50
C GLY A 9 17.15 1.23 -10.33
N SER A 10 17.37 -0.02 -9.93
CA SER A 10 16.29 -0.96 -9.62
C SER A 10 15.85 -0.84 -8.15
N ILE A 11 16.80 -0.62 -7.23
CA ILE A 11 16.51 -0.35 -5.82
C ILE A 11 15.57 0.87 -5.70
N SER A 12 15.89 1.97 -6.36
CA SER A 12 15.04 3.17 -6.36
C SER A 12 13.69 2.93 -7.01
N GLY A 13 13.63 2.11 -8.07
CA GLY A 13 12.40 1.74 -8.74
C GLY A 13 11.43 0.99 -7.82
N TYR A 14 11.90 -0.08 -7.18
CA TYR A 14 11.07 -0.86 -6.25
C TYR A 14 10.72 -0.07 -4.98
N ALA A 15 11.64 0.73 -4.46
CA ALA A 15 11.38 1.61 -3.32
C ALA A 15 10.28 2.63 -3.62
N LEU A 16 10.29 3.25 -4.80
CA LEU A 16 9.25 4.18 -5.22
C LEU A 16 7.89 3.49 -5.36
N ILE A 17 7.85 2.32 -5.99
CA ILE A 17 6.60 1.56 -6.17
C ILE A 17 6.00 1.19 -4.80
N GLY A 18 6.81 0.65 -3.88
CA GLY A 18 6.36 0.29 -2.53
C GLY A 18 5.94 1.50 -1.69
N GLY A 19 6.70 2.59 -1.78
CA GLY A 19 6.40 3.84 -1.07
C GLY A 19 5.09 4.48 -1.54
N ILE A 20 4.86 4.53 -2.85
CA ILE A 20 3.63 5.09 -3.43
C ILE A 20 2.44 4.20 -3.09
N PHE A 21 2.60 2.87 -3.12
CA PHE A 21 1.55 1.95 -2.71
C PHE A 21 1.08 2.23 -1.26
N ALA A 22 2.00 2.16 -0.29
CA ALA A 22 1.66 2.36 1.12
C ALA A 22 1.16 3.78 1.42
N GLY A 23 1.76 4.79 0.77
CA GLY A 23 1.34 6.18 0.89
C GLY A 23 -0.06 6.40 0.34
N THR A 24 -0.37 5.91 -0.86
CA THR A 24 -1.71 6.04 -1.44
C THR A 24 -2.74 5.26 -0.64
N GLU A 25 -2.43 4.05 -0.18
CA GLU A 25 -3.36 3.26 0.62
C GLU A 25 -3.75 3.98 1.93
N SER A 26 -2.77 4.51 2.66
CA SER A 26 -3.01 5.24 3.92
C SER A 26 -3.76 6.55 3.71
N VAL A 27 -3.45 7.31 2.65
CA VAL A 27 -4.16 8.54 2.30
C VAL A 27 -5.62 8.25 1.94
N VAL A 28 -5.87 7.24 1.10
CA VAL A 28 -7.23 6.86 0.69
C VAL A 28 -8.03 6.32 1.88
N ALA A 29 -7.40 5.51 2.75
CA ALA A 29 -8.01 5.03 3.98
C ALA A 29 -8.40 6.15 4.93
N ASN A 30 -7.55 7.18 5.06
CA ASN A 30 -7.85 8.34 5.90
C ASN A 30 -9.01 9.18 5.34
N ILE A 31 -9.04 9.41 4.02
CA ILE A 31 -10.10 10.20 3.38
C ILE A 31 -11.45 9.48 3.48
N ARG A 32 -11.49 8.17 3.24
CA ARG A 32 -12.75 7.40 3.20
C ARG A 32 -13.16 6.83 4.57
N LYS A 33 -12.29 6.90 5.59
CA LYS A 33 -12.46 6.30 6.92
C LYS A 33 -12.92 4.82 6.87
N THR A 34 -12.55 4.11 5.81
CA THR A 34 -12.92 2.72 5.56
C THR A 34 -11.70 1.95 5.07
N ASP A 35 -11.61 0.68 5.44
CA ASP A 35 -10.53 -0.26 5.06
C ASP A 35 -11.10 -1.29 4.05
N ASP A 36 -11.51 -0.81 2.88
CA ASP A 36 -12.12 -1.63 1.81
C ASP A 36 -11.12 -1.97 0.69
N TRP A 37 -11.51 -2.95 -0.14
CA TRP A 37 -10.78 -3.38 -1.35
C TRP A 37 -10.49 -2.27 -2.36
N ILE A 38 -11.29 -1.21 -2.37
CA ILE A 38 -11.09 -0.02 -3.21
C ILE A 38 -9.79 0.71 -2.84
N ASN A 39 -9.38 0.68 -1.57
CA ASN A 39 -8.17 1.36 -1.14
C ASN A 39 -6.93 0.65 -1.70
N GLY A 40 -6.87 -0.68 -1.59
CA GLY A 40 -5.83 -1.50 -2.22
C GLY A 40 -5.88 -1.44 -3.75
N ALA A 41 -7.05 -1.31 -4.35
CA ALA A 41 -7.21 -1.12 -5.80
C ALA A 41 -6.59 0.21 -6.28
N CYS A 42 -6.91 1.32 -5.61
CA CYS A 42 -6.38 2.64 -5.93
C CYS A 42 -4.86 2.71 -5.70
N ALA A 43 -4.38 2.17 -4.59
CA ALA A 43 -2.96 2.08 -4.30
C ALA A 43 -2.21 1.21 -5.32
N GLY A 44 -2.78 0.06 -5.69
CA GLY A 44 -2.23 -0.87 -6.68
C GLY A 44 -2.17 -0.25 -8.08
N CYS A 45 -3.20 0.49 -8.49
CA CYS A 45 -3.18 1.21 -9.76
C CYS A 45 -2.15 2.35 -9.78
N ALA A 46 -2.07 3.15 -8.71
CA ALA A 46 -1.08 4.22 -8.59
C ALA A 46 0.37 3.67 -8.64
N ALA A 47 0.64 2.61 -7.89
CA ALA A 47 1.93 1.93 -7.90
C ALA A 47 2.25 1.28 -9.26
N GLY A 48 1.26 0.67 -9.92
CA GLY A 48 1.40 0.08 -11.25
C GLY A 48 1.66 1.11 -12.35
N LEU A 49 1.02 2.29 -12.27
CA LEU A 49 1.28 3.39 -13.18
C LEU A 49 2.73 3.88 -13.05
N VAL A 50 3.24 4.00 -11.83
CA VAL A 50 4.64 4.40 -11.57
C VAL A 50 5.62 3.38 -12.16
N ALA A 51 5.32 2.08 -12.05
CA ALA A 51 6.11 1.04 -12.68
C ALA A 51 6.12 1.18 -14.22
N GLY A 52 4.98 1.52 -14.82
CA GLY A 52 4.87 1.78 -16.26
C GLY A 52 5.58 3.05 -16.73
N ILE A 53 5.55 4.13 -15.92
CA ILE A 53 6.30 5.37 -16.17
C ILE A 53 7.80 5.09 -16.17
N ARG A 54 8.29 4.30 -15.20
CA ARG A 54 9.70 3.88 -15.11
C ARG A 54 10.14 3.12 -16.38
N ALA A 55 9.24 2.35 -16.98
CA ALA A 55 9.47 1.58 -18.19
C ALA A 55 9.17 2.35 -19.49
N HIS A 56 8.76 3.63 -19.41
CA HIS A 56 8.42 4.48 -20.55
C HIS A 56 7.42 3.82 -21.53
N SER A 57 6.41 3.12 -21.00
CA SER A 57 5.46 2.39 -21.83
C SER A 57 4.02 2.57 -21.33
N PHE A 58 3.21 3.23 -22.16
CA PHE A 58 1.76 3.42 -21.92
C PHE A 58 0.98 2.10 -21.80
N PRO A 59 1.14 1.10 -22.69
CA PRO A 59 0.42 -0.16 -22.55
C PRO A 59 0.82 -0.90 -21.28
N LEU A 60 2.10 -0.80 -20.88
CA LEU A 60 2.56 -1.39 -19.62
C LEU A 60 2.00 -0.65 -18.40
N ALA A 61 1.87 0.68 -18.45
CA ALA A 61 1.27 1.45 -17.37
C ALA A 61 -0.21 1.07 -17.15
N LEU A 62 -0.99 0.96 -18.23
CA LEU A 62 -2.39 0.54 -18.16
C LEU A 62 -2.53 -0.92 -17.73
N GLY A 63 -1.73 -1.81 -18.34
CA GLY A 63 -1.71 -3.23 -17.99
C GLY A 63 -1.28 -3.46 -16.54
N ALA A 64 -0.29 -2.71 -16.03
CA ALA A 64 0.16 -2.79 -14.66
C ALA A 64 -0.85 -2.20 -13.68
N CYS A 65 -1.50 -1.08 -14.00
CA CYS A 65 -2.56 -0.54 -13.16
C CYS A 65 -3.72 -1.54 -13.02
N LEU A 66 -4.19 -2.11 -14.14
CA LEU A 66 -5.27 -3.10 -14.11
C LEU A 66 -4.82 -4.40 -13.44
N GLY A 67 -3.65 -4.93 -13.78
CA GLY A 67 -3.13 -6.18 -13.21
C GLY A 67 -2.86 -6.09 -11.72
N ILE A 68 -2.09 -5.10 -11.27
CA ILE A 68 -1.75 -4.94 -9.85
C ILE A 68 -2.97 -4.44 -9.07
N GLY A 69 -3.76 -3.54 -9.63
CA GLY A 69 -4.99 -3.03 -9.01
C GLY A 69 -6.02 -4.15 -8.78
N THR A 70 -6.25 -5.02 -9.76
CA THR A 70 -7.15 -6.18 -9.60
C THR A 70 -6.59 -7.21 -8.63
N ALA A 71 -5.29 -7.52 -8.70
CA ALA A 71 -4.65 -8.44 -7.76
C ALA A 71 -4.80 -7.95 -6.31
N MET A 72 -4.56 -6.66 -6.04
CA MET A 72 -4.73 -6.09 -4.70
C MET A 72 -6.20 -5.96 -4.29
N SER A 73 -7.11 -5.68 -5.23
CA SER A 73 -8.55 -5.72 -4.97
C SER A 73 -8.98 -7.09 -4.47
N VAL A 74 -8.53 -8.16 -5.13
CA VAL A 74 -8.84 -9.55 -4.74
C VAL A 74 -8.17 -9.90 -3.42
N TYR A 75 -6.95 -9.45 -3.18
CA TYR A 75 -6.25 -9.67 -1.91
C TYR A 75 -6.98 -9.03 -0.73
N ASP A 76 -7.41 -7.77 -0.89
CA ASP A 76 -8.16 -7.06 0.13
C ASP A 76 -9.56 -7.63 0.32
N TRP A 77 -10.20 -8.05 -0.77
CA TRP A 77 -11.49 -8.74 -0.75
C TRP A 77 -11.42 -10.09 -0.03
N THR A 78 -10.30 -10.80 -0.17
CA THR A 78 -9.98 -12.04 0.57
C THR A 78 -9.68 -11.75 2.06
N GLY A 79 -9.77 -10.49 2.50
CA GLY A 79 -9.67 -10.12 3.90
C GLY A 79 -8.24 -9.87 4.37
N LYS A 80 -7.31 -9.49 3.49
CA LYS A 80 -5.96 -9.01 3.86
C LYS A 80 -5.15 -9.96 4.76
N ASN A 81 -5.29 -11.28 4.61
CA ASN A 81 -4.69 -12.27 5.52
C ASN A 81 -4.98 -12.00 7.02
N LYS A 82 -6.11 -11.31 7.34
CA LYS A 82 -6.53 -11.00 8.71
C LYS A 82 -6.76 -12.25 9.58
N GLY A 83 -6.70 -13.44 8.99
CA GLY A 83 -6.69 -14.74 9.68
C GLY A 83 -5.32 -15.29 10.09
N ILE A 84 -4.19 -14.78 9.57
CA ILE A 84 -2.86 -15.41 9.77
C ILE A 84 -1.89 -14.57 10.64
N PHE A 85 -1.94 -13.22 10.64
CA PHE A 85 -0.92 -12.43 11.38
C PHE A 85 -1.37 -11.25 12.26
N VAL A 86 -2.52 -10.61 12.04
CA VAL A 86 -2.98 -9.52 12.94
C VAL A 86 -4.51 -9.52 12.97
N GLY A 87 -5.09 -10.26 13.91
CA GLY A 87 -6.49 -10.07 14.29
C GLY A 87 -6.59 -8.85 15.21
N ASN A 88 -7.44 -7.87 14.87
CA ASN A 88 -8.21 -6.93 15.72
C ASN A 88 -7.68 -6.42 17.10
N ARG A 89 -6.43 -6.70 17.50
CA ARG A 89 -5.89 -6.54 18.85
C ARG A 89 -5.25 -5.16 19.03
N ASP A 90 -4.74 -4.56 17.96
CA ASP A 90 -4.01 -3.30 18.04
C ASP A 90 -4.95 -2.08 18.17
N LYS A 91 -6.02 -1.99 17.34
CA LYS A 91 -6.96 -0.85 17.38
C LYS A 91 -7.67 -0.70 18.73
N LYS A 92 -7.98 -1.80 19.44
CA LYS A 92 -8.56 -1.77 20.79
C LYS A 92 -7.55 -1.33 21.86
N ASN A 93 -6.30 -1.77 21.74
CA ASN A 93 -5.27 -1.49 22.74
C ASN A 93 -4.87 0.00 22.70
N TRP A 94 -4.68 0.58 21.51
CA TRP A 94 -4.30 1.99 21.37
C TRP A 94 -5.38 2.98 21.81
N SER A 95 -6.67 2.68 21.60
CA SER A 95 -7.75 3.51 22.14
C SER A 95 -7.76 3.53 23.66
N GLU A 96 -7.45 2.40 24.31
CA GLU A 96 -7.34 2.35 25.77
C GLU A 96 -6.11 3.12 26.27
N VAL A 97 -4.98 3.05 25.57
CA VAL A 97 -3.77 3.81 25.96
C VAL A 97 -4.00 5.32 25.84
N LEU A 98 -4.72 5.77 24.79
CA LEU A 98 -5.04 7.19 24.60
C LEU A 98 -6.05 7.70 25.64
N LEU A 99 -7.10 6.93 25.92
CA LEU A 99 -8.08 7.26 26.98
C LEU A 99 -7.45 7.26 28.38
N LYS A 100 -6.41 6.44 28.61
CA LYS A 100 -5.69 6.43 29.88
C LYS A 100 -4.83 7.68 30.06
N LYS A 101 -4.18 8.14 28.99
CA LYS A 101 -3.45 9.42 29.00
C LYS A 101 -4.37 10.61 29.27
N GLU A 102 -5.54 10.65 28.65
CA GLU A 102 -6.52 11.72 28.87
C GLU A 102 -7.12 11.72 30.28
N LYS A 103 -6.98 10.61 31.04
CA LYS A 103 -7.39 10.52 32.45
C LYS A 103 -6.27 10.80 33.46
N GLU A 104 -5.02 10.81 33.01
CA GLU A 104 -3.83 11.11 33.84
C GLU A 104 -3.43 12.59 33.76
N GLU A 105 -3.98 13.36 32.82
CA GLU A 105 -3.92 14.84 32.77
C GLU A 105 -5.15 15.46 33.47
#